data_AF-A0AAP0QJR0-F1
#
_entry.id   AF-A0AAP0QJR0-F1
#
_cell.length_a   1.000
_cell.length_b   1.000
_cell.length_c   1.000
_cell.angle_alpha   90.00
_cell.angle_beta   90.00
_cell.angle_gamma   90.00
#
_symmetry.space_group_name_H-M   'P 1'
#
loop_
_entity.id
_entity.type
_entity.pdbx_description
1 polymer ?
#
loop_
_entity_poly.entity_id
_entity_poly.type
_entity_poly.pdbx_seq_one_letter_code
_entity_poly.pdbx_strand_id
1 'polypeptide(L)'
;MQLISRAEAAEWFGKVLPALANLLLQLPTLLESHYQNADYILGKYGFKTGLRLLGSQEAGMVFLSQELIGALLACAFFCLFPATDRGANHLPTINFDELFAHELVGALLAYAFFYLFPATNRGANYLRTINFDELLASLYEGYSQKQESKLKCIVHYFKRICSCMPVGFLSFERKVLPQDRHPLFKSYPEADFWSKSVLPLCTFEVNSVGFIEEQSADALEVDFANKYIGGGALHRGCLQEEIRFMINPELIAGMLFLPSVADNEAIEVICAERFCDYKGYASSFRFAGDHADKRHFDSFGRRITRIVAIDALCSPGMKQYALKYLLRYVAGDHADKRRLDSFGRRNTRIIAIDALCWPGMKQYALKCLLQYVKFALEEVECTENSSSS
;
A
#
# COMPACT_ATOMS: atom_id res chain seq x y z
N MET A 1 16.58 -11.75 25.26
CA MET A 1 15.28 -11.05 25.37
C MET A 1 14.30 -11.77 24.43
N GLN A 2 13.14 -12.23 24.90
CA GLN A 2 12.15 -12.88 24.02
C GLN A 2 11.39 -11.80 23.22
N LEU A 3 11.35 -11.92 21.88
CA LEU A 3 10.69 -10.99 20.96
C LEU A 3 9.16 -10.93 21.15
N ILE A 4 8.59 -12.04 21.61
CA ILE A 4 7.19 -12.22 21.96
C ILE A 4 7.12 -12.93 23.32
N SER A 5 6.13 -12.57 24.15
CA SER A 5 5.88 -13.29 25.40
C SER A 5 5.43 -14.72 25.11
N ARG A 6 5.59 -15.62 26.10
CA ARG A 6 5.08 -17.01 25.97
C ARG A 6 3.57 -17.06 25.71
N ALA A 7 2.81 -16.13 26.28
CA ALA A 7 1.37 -16.05 26.08
C ALA A 7 1.03 -15.65 24.64
N GLU A 8 1.71 -14.64 24.09
CA GLU A 8 1.53 -14.20 22.70
C GLU A 8 1.95 -15.31 21.72
N ALA A 9 3.05 -16.01 22.01
CA ALA A 9 3.48 -17.17 21.20
C ALA A 9 2.42 -18.28 21.21
N ALA A 10 1.90 -18.65 22.39
CA ALA A 10 0.88 -19.68 22.51
C ALA A 10 -0.43 -19.30 21.78
N GLU A 11 -0.83 -18.02 21.83
CA GLU A 11 -1.96 -17.52 21.06
C GLU A 11 -1.71 -17.58 19.55
N TRP A 12 -0.54 -17.13 19.10
CA TRP A 12 -0.17 -17.13 17.69
C TRP A 12 -0.16 -18.55 17.11
N PHE A 13 0.61 -19.46 17.70
CA PHE A 13 0.75 -20.83 17.19
C PHE A 13 -0.47 -21.71 17.47
N GLY A 14 -1.17 -21.49 18.58
CA GLY A 14 -2.31 -22.30 18.98
C GLY A 14 -3.64 -21.88 18.36
N LYS A 15 -3.78 -20.62 17.93
CA LYS A 15 -5.05 -20.08 17.41
C LYS A 15 -4.91 -19.36 16.07
N VAL A 16 -4.03 -18.37 15.98
CA VAL A 16 -3.96 -17.49 14.80
C VAL A 16 -3.42 -18.23 13.58
N LEU A 17 -2.28 -18.91 13.72
CA LEU A 17 -1.64 -19.62 12.61
C LEU A 17 -2.52 -20.76 12.04
N PRO A 18 -3.19 -21.60 12.85
CA PRO A 18 -4.20 -22.54 12.34
C PRO A 18 -5.38 -21.87 11.64
N ALA A 19 -5.87 -20.74 12.17
CA ALA A 19 -6.95 -19.99 11.53
C ALA A 19 -6.53 -19.40 10.17
N LEU A 20 -5.29 -18.91 10.04
CA LEU A 20 -4.72 -18.48 8.76
C LEU A 20 -4.61 -19.63 7.77
N ALA A 21 -4.15 -20.80 8.21
CA ALA A 21 -4.10 -21.98 7.36
C ALA A 21 -5.50 -22.38 6.87
N ASN A 22 -6.53 -22.32 7.73
CA ASN A 22 -7.92 -22.57 7.34
C ASN A 22 -8.43 -21.54 6.32
N LEU A 23 -8.14 -20.24 6.51
CA LEU A 23 -8.49 -19.20 5.55
C LEU A 23 -7.79 -19.44 4.19
N LEU A 24 -6.52 -19.83 4.21
CA LEU A 24 -5.78 -20.17 3.00
C LEU A 24 -6.38 -21.38 2.27
N LEU A 25 -6.85 -22.41 3.00
CA LEU A 25 -7.54 -23.56 2.39
C LEU A 25 -8.85 -23.17 1.69
N GLN A 26 -9.46 -22.04 2.06
CA GLN A 26 -10.65 -21.49 1.40
C GLN A 26 -10.30 -20.65 0.16
N LEU A 27 -9.02 -20.32 -0.08
CA LEU A 27 -8.60 -19.45 -1.17
C LEU A 27 -9.15 -19.86 -2.55
N PRO A 28 -9.17 -21.16 -2.95
CA PRO A 28 -9.76 -21.56 -4.24
C PRO A 28 -11.24 -21.18 -4.35
N THR A 29 -12.04 -21.47 -3.33
CA THR A 29 -13.47 -21.14 -3.31
C THR A 29 -13.71 -19.63 -3.24
N LEU A 30 -12.88 -18.89 -2.50
CA LEU A 30 -12.93 -17.42 -2.47
C LEU A 30 -12.63 -16.82 -3.84
N LEU A 31 -11.65 -17.36 -4.57
CA LEU A 31 -11.34 -16.95 -5.94
C LEU A 31 -12.47 -17.29 -6.92
N GLU A 32 -13.04 -18.49 -6.84
CA GLU A 32 -14.19 -18.89 -7.66
C GLU A 32 -15.38 -17.94 -7.45
N SER A 33 -15.75 -17.71 -6.18
CA SER A 33 -16.80 -16.75 -5.82
C SER A 33 -16.47 -15.34 -6.31
N HIS A 34 -15.21 -14.90 -6.19
CA HIS A 34 -14.77 -13.61 -6.69
C HIS A 34 -15.02 -13.47 -8.19
N TYR A 35 -14.54 -14.39 -9.01
CA TYR A 35 -14.72 -14.28 -10.47
C TYR A 35 -16.17 -14.44 -10.92
N GLN A 36 -17.01 -15.18 -10.18
CA GLN A 36 -18.45 -15.27 -10.44
C GLN A 36 -19.17 -13.92 -10.21
N ASN A 37 -18.70 -13.12 -9.26
CA ASN A 37 -19.39 -11.91 -8.80
C ASN A 37 -18.72 -10.60 -9.22
N ALA A 38 -17.43 -10.62 -9.56
CA ALA A 38 -16.63 -9.40 -9.70
C ALA A 38 -17.22 -8.41 -10.71
N ASP A 39 -17.74 -8.92 -11.82
CA ASP A 39 -18.25 -8.10 -12.92
C ASP A 39 -19.78 -7.91 -12.86
N TYR A 40 -20.44 -8.29 -11.77
CA TYR A 40 -21.91 -8.32 -11.66
C TYR A 40 -22.57 -6.94 -11.86
N ILE A 41 -21.99 -5.90 -11.27
CA ILE A 41 -22.53 -4.53 -11.35
C ILE A 41 -21.90 -3.78 -12.53
N LEU A 42 -20.58 -3.64 -12.54
CA LEU A 42 -19.87 -2.80 -13.50
C LEU A 42 -19.59 -3.49 -14.84
N GLY A 43 -19.62 -4.83 -14.89
CA GLY A 43 -19.50 -5.59 -16.13
C GLY A 43 -20.66 -5.38 -17.09
N LYS A 44 -21.84 -4.98 -16.59
CA LYS A 44 -22.97 -4.55 -17.44
C LYS A 44 -22.64 -3.33 -18.30
N TYR A 45 -21.66 -2.54 -17.88
CA TYR A 45 -21.15 -1.38 -18.61
C TYR A 45 -19.82 -1.66 -19.32
N GLY A 46 -19.43 -2.94 -19.43
CA GLY A 46 -18.18 -3.37 -20.09
C GLY A 46 -16.92 -3.25 -19.24
N PHE A 47 -17.02 -2.89 -17.96
CA PHE A 47 -15.86 -2.80 -17.08
C PHE A 47 -15.55 -4.15 -16.44
N LYS A 48 -14.30 -4.59 -16.59
CA LYS A 48 -13.75 -5.73 -15.84
C LYS A 48 -13.20 -5.24 -14.51
N THR A 49 -13.56 -5.95 -13.46
CA THR A 49 -13.32 -5.58 -12.06
C THR A 49 -12.76 -6.74 -11.23
N GLY A 50 -12.75 -7.95 -11.80
CA GLY A 50 -12.08 -9.11 -11.23
C GLY A 50 -10.57 -8.96 -11.10
N LEU A 51 -9.98 -9.83 -10.27
CA LEU A 51 -8.55 -9.87 -10.00
C LEU A 51 -7.81 -10.18 -11.31
N ARG A 52 -6.90 -9.30 -11.72
CA ARG A 52 -6.09 -9.45 -12.93
C ARG A 52 -4.91 -8.51 -12.84
N LEU A 53 -3.90 -8.75 -13.68
CA LEU A 53 -2.87 -7.73 -13.89
C LEU A 53 -3.51 -6.47 -14.45
N LEU A 54 -3.30 -5.34 -13.79
CA LEU A 54 -3.59 -4.02 -14.37
C LEU A 54 -2.27 -3.51 -14.96
N GLY A 55 -2.04 -3.78 -16.24
CA GLY A 55 -0.79 -3.48 -16.92
C GLY A 55 -0.47 -1.99 -16.99
N SER A 56 0.79 -1.64 -17.26
CA SER A 56 1.13 -0.24 -17.54
C SER A 56 0.41 0.24 -18.80
N GLN A 57 -0.07 1.48 -18.74
CA GLN A 57 -0.94 2.14 -19.71
C GLN A 57 -2.35 1.53 -19.84
N GLU A 58 -2.72 0.60 -18.97
CA GLU A 58 -4.08 0.02 -18.91
C GLU A 58 -4.87 0.62 -17.74
N ALA A 59 -5.62 1.70 -18.01
CA ALA A 59 -6.51 2.27 -17.01
C ALA A 59 -7.60 1.26 -16.61
N GLY A 60 -7.80 1.06 -15.32
CA GLY A 60 -8.73 0.04 -14.86
C GLY A 60 -8.77 -0.10 -13.34
N MET A 61 -9.73 -0.89 -12.88
CA MET A 61 -9.96 -1.11 -11.45
C MET A 61 -10.08 -2.60 -11.15
N VAL A 62 -9.63 -2.99 -9.96
CA VAL A 62 -9.80 -4.30 -9.34
C VAL A 62 -10.49 -4.11 -8.00
N PHE A 63 -11.60 -4.80 -7.78
CA PHE A 63 -12.26 -4.87 -6.48
C PHE A 63 -11.91 -6.18 -5.80
N LEU A 64 -11.61 -6.16 -4.51
CA LEU A 64 -11.36 -7.37 -3.73
C LEU A 64 -12.10 -7.25 -2.40
N SER A 65 -12.75 -8.33 -1.96
CA SER A 65 -13.25 -8.38 -0.58
C SER A 65 -12.07 -8.42 0.39
N GLN A 66 -12.25 -7.85 1.58
CA GLN A 66 -11.23 -7.91 2.64
C GLN A 66 -10.92 -9.36 3.04
N GLU A 67 -11.89 -10.26 2.96
CA GLU A 67 -11.69 -11.70 3.17
C GLU A 67 -10.76 -12.32 2.12
N LEU A 68 -10.97 -12.03 0.83
CA LEU A 68 -10.08 -12.49 -0.24
C LEU A 68 -8.68 -11.89 -0.08
N ILE A 69 -8.57 -10.61 0.28
CA ILE A 69 -7.29 -9.97 0.61
C ILE A 69 -6.60 -10.71 1.76
N GLY A 70 -7.32 -11.03 2.83
CA GLY A 70 -6.83 -11.83 3.96
C GLY A 70 -6.25 -13.17 3.52
N ALA A 71 -6.95 -13.90 2.65
CA ALA A 71 -6.48 -15.18 2.11
C ALA A 71 -5.26 -15.04 1.18
N LEU A 72 -5.23 -14.01 0.32
CA LEU A 72 -4.09 -13.70 -0.54
C LEU A 72 -2.85 -13.32 0.28
N LEU A 73 -3.01 -12.51 1.33
CA LEU A 73 -1.91 -12.15 2.23
C LEU A 73 -1.46 -13.33 3.09
N ALA A 74 -2.35 -14.24 3.49
CA ALA A 74 -1.96 -15.50 4.13
C ALA A 74 -1.11 -16.36 3.17
N CYS A 75 -1.50 -16.46 1.90
CA CYS A 75 -0.72 -17.14 0.85
C CYS A 75 0.69 -16.54 0.70
N ALA A 76 0.78 -15.21 0.69
CA ALA A 76 2.04 -14.46 0.65
C ALA A 76 2.90 -14.66 1.92
N PHE A 77 2.26 -14.69 3.09
CA PHE A 77 2.92 -14.92 4.38
C PHE A 77 3.53 -16.32 4.47
N PHE A 78 2.88 -17.33 3.89
CA PHE A 78 3.44 -18.69 3.75
C PHE A 78 4.38 -18.85 2.55
N CYS A 79 4.68 -17.76 1.83
CA CYS A 79 5.56 -17.71 0.68
C CYS A 79 5.16 -18.67 -0.46
N LEU A 80 3.85 -18.80 -0.70
CA LEU A 80 3.30 -19.78 -1.65
C LEU A 80 3.08 -19.22 -3.06
N PHE A 81 3.23 -17.91 -3.28
CA PHE A 81 3.16 -17.38 -4.63
C PHE A 81 4.40 -17.78 -5.44
N PRO A 82 4.25 -18.14 -6.72
CA PRO A 82 5.39 -18.32 -7.61
C PRO A 82 6.15 -16.99 -7.76
N ALA A 83 7.46 -17.04 -7.48
CA ALA A 83 8.33 -15.88 -7.62
C ALA A 83 8.88 -15.72 -9.06
N THR A 84 8.81 -16.78 -9.86
CA THR A 84 9.30 -16.80 -11.24
C THR A 84 8.59 -15.73 -12.09
N ASP A 85 9.35 -15.09 -12.98
CA ASP A 85 8.88 -14.11 -13.97
C ASP A 85 8.23 -12.83 -13.42
N ARG A 86 8.09 -12.64 -12.10
CA ARG A 86 7.57 -11.38 -11.54
C ARG A 86 8.41 -10.18 -11.95
N GLY A 87 9.74 -10.32 -11.91
CA GLY A 87 10.67 -9.28 -12.36
C GLY A 87 10.52 -8.94 -13.84
N ALA A 88 10.34 -9.95 -14.71
CA ALA A 88 10.10 -9.75 -16.14
C ALA A 88 8.77 -9.01 -16.40
N ASN A 89 7.77 -9.24 -15.55
CA ASN A 89 6.48 -8.55 -15.59
C ASN A 89 6.47 -7.22 -14.83
N HIS A 90 7.63 -6.74 -14.37
CA HIS A 90 7.76 -5.51 -13.58
C HIS A 90 6.85 -5.48 -12.34
N LEU A 91 6.60 -6.64 -11.73
CA LEU A 91 5.79 -6.76 -10.53
C LEU A 91 6.66 -6.70 -9.26
N PRO A 92 6.17 -6.08 -8.17
CA PRO A 92 6.82 -6.18 -6.87
C PRO A 92 6.87 -7.63 -6.36
N THR A 93 7.79 -7.90 -5.45
CA THR A 93 7.80 -9.14 -4.65
C THR A 93 6.58 -9.17 -3.73
N ILE A 94 5.92 -10.32 -3.61
CA ILE A 94 4.72 -10.45 -2.77
C ILE A 94 4.93 -11.35 -1.55
N ASN A 95 5.84 -12.32 -1.63
CA ASN A 95 6.12 -13.23 -0.53
C ASN A 95 6.89 -12.52 0.60
N PHE A 96 6.72 -13.01 1.83
CA PHE A 96 7.22 -12.35 3.04
C PHE A 96 8.60 -12.89 3.46
N ASP A 97 9.25 -13.67 2.60
CA ASP A 97 10.52 -14.34 2.87
C ASP A 97 11.63 -13.36 3.23
N GLU A 98 11.73 -12.21 2.55
CA GLU A 98 12.73 -11.20 2.87
C GLU A 98 12.43 -10.42 4.16
N LEU A 99 11.15 -10.29 4.52
CA LEU A 99 10.73 -9.73 5.82
C LEU A 99 11.18 -10.68 6.95
N PHE A 100 11.09 -12.00 6.72
CA PHE A 100 11.56 -13.00 7.67
C PHE A 100 13.08 -13.16 7.66
N ALA A 101 13.76 -13.01 6.52
CA ALA A 101 15.19 -13.31 6.37
C ALA A 101 16.09 -12.40 7.21
N HIS A 102 15.60 -11.23 7.61
CA HIS A 102 16.33 -10.29 8.46
C HIS A 102 16.04 -10.45 9.95
N GLU A 103 15.10 -11.33 10.30
CA GLU A 103 14.68 -11.52 11.67
C GLU A 103 14.69 -13.00 12.04
N LEU A 104 14.86 -13.27 13.33
CA LEU A 104 14.82 -14.59 13.96
C LEU A 104 13.58 -15.47 13.62
N VAL A 105 12.66 -15.04 12.75
CA VAL A 105 11.38 -15.68 12.43
C VAL A 105 11.56 -16.99 11.68
N GLY A 106 12.49 -17.09 10.72
CA GLY A 106 12.78 -18.37 10.06
C GLY A 106 13.27 -19.43 11.05
N ALA A 107 14.13 -19.02 11.99
CA ALA A 107 14.63 -19.87 13.06
C ALA A 107 13.55 -20.16 14.12
N LEU A 108 12.64 -19.22 14.43
CA LEU A 108 11.54 -19.39 15.38
C LEU A 108 10.36 -20.19 14.81
N LEU A 109 10.06 -20.07 13.52
CA LEU A 109 9.10 -20.93 12.80
C LEU A 109 9.66 -22.35 12.72
N ALA A 110 10.96 -22.51 12.43
CA ALA A 110 11.63 -23.81 12.55
C ALA A 110 11.61 -24.31 14.01
N TYR A 111 11.90 -23.46 14.99
CA TYR A 111 11.87 -23.80 16.42
C TYR A 111 10.47 -24.23 16.86
N ALA A 112 9.40 -23.53 16.44
CA ALA A 112 8.00 -23.86 16.73
C ALA A 112 7.55 -25.13 16.00
N PHE A 113 7.98 -25.33 14.75
CA PHE A 113 7.75 -26.56 13.97
C PHE A 113 8.44 -27.77 14.62
N PHE A 114 9.61 -27.60 15.24
CA PHE A 114 10.31 -28.67 15.96
C PHE A 114 9.93 -28.81 17.45
N TYR A 115 9.37 -27.78 18.09
CA TYR A 115 8.77 -27.86 19.44
C TYR A 115 7.36 -28.47 19.45
N LEU A 116 6.72 -28.62 18.29
CA LEU A 116 5.55 -29.50 18.10
C LEU A 116 5.88 -30.99 18.32
N PHE A 117 7.16 -31.36 18.45
CA PHE A 117 7.59 -32.68 18.90
C PHE A 117 8.13 -32.60 20.34
N PRO A 118 7.44 -33.18 21.33
CA PRO A 118 7.88 -33.13 22.72
C PRO A 118 9.34 -33.58 22.88
N ALA A 119 10.15 -32.78 23.56
CA ALA A 119 11.52 -33.15 23.94
C ALA A 119 11.55 -34.28 24.98
N THR A 120 10.43 -34.49 25.68
CA THR A 120 10.22 -35.60 26.61
C THR A 120 10.16 -36.90 25.81
N ASN A 121 11.24 -37.69 25.88
CA ASN A 121 11.54 -39.00 25.24
C ASN A 121 12.65 -39.00 24.17
N ARG A 122 13.24 -37.87 23.76
CA ARG A 122 14.33 -37.90 22.76
C ARG A 122 15.65 -38.44 23.29
N GLY A 123 15.95 -38.20 24.56
CA GLY A 123 17.14 -38.75 25.24
C GLY A 123 17.14 -40.28 25.35
N ALA A 124 15.95 -40.91 25.38
CA ALA A 124 15.82 -42.37 25.43
C ALA A 124 16.11 -43.06 24.08
N ASN A 125 16.06 -42.31 22.96
CA ASN A 125 16.15 -42.85 21.60
C ASN A 125 17.44 -42.45 20.85
N TYR A 126 18.45 -41.88 21.51
CA TYR A 126 19.70 -41.41 20.87
C TYR A 126 19.48 -40.51 19.63
N LEU A 127 18.40 -39.74 19.59
CA LEU A 127 18.17 -38.76 18.52
C LEU A 127 18.94 -37.48 18.82
N ARG A 128 19.76 -37.00 17.88
CA ARG A 128 20.56 -35.78 18.03
C ARG A 128 19.67 -34.58 18.39
N THR A 129 20.14 -33.77 19.33
CA THR A 129 19.56 -32.47 19.65
C THR A 129 19.65 -31.57 18.42
N ILE A 130 18.52 -31.14 17.86
CA ILE A 130 18.48 -30.08 16.83
C ILE A 130 18.48 -28.75 17.60
N ASN A 131 19.60 -28.41 18.24
CA ASN A 131 19.74 -27.11 18.90
C ASN A 131 20.52 -26.18 17.96
N PHE A 132 19.81 -25.20 17.42
CA PHE A 132 20.35 -24.14 16.56
C PHE A 132 20.97 -23.00 17.39
N ASP A 133 21.47 -23.26 18.59
CA ASP A 133 21.84 -22.21 19.56
C ASP A 133 22.97 -21.29 19.04
N GLU A 134 23.97 -21.83 18.32
CA GLU A 134 25.03 -21.05 17.67
C GLU A 134 24.56 -20.32 16.39
N LEU A 135 23.61 -20.91 15.65
CA LEU A 135 22.96 -20.23 14.52
C LEU A 135 22.11 -19.05 15.02
N LEU A 136 21.43 -19.22 16.16
CA LEU A 136 20.64 -18.18 16.81
C LEU A 136 21.52 -17.04 17.36
N ALA A 137 22.73 -17.36 17.84
CA ALA A 137 23.70 -16.38 18.34
C ALA A 137 24.28 -15.50 17.23
N SER A 138 24.57 -16.05 16.05
CA SER A 138 25.07 -15.28 14.89
C SER A 138 23.98 -14.44 14.21
N LEU A 139 22.70 -14.86 14.27
CA LEU A 139 21.55 -14.10 13.78
C LEU A 139 21.22 -12.85 14.63
N TYR A 140 21.72 -12.77 15.87
CA TYR A 140 21.49 -11.63 16.76
C TYR A 140 22.24 -10.36 16.33
N GLU A 141 23.33 -10.50 15.55
CA GLU A 141 24.12 -9.36 15.05
C GLU A 141 23.38 -8.53 13.97
N GLY A 142 22.30 -9.05 13.40
CA GLY A 142 21.47 -8.39 12.37
C GLY A 142 20.16 -7.76 12.88
N TYR A 143 19.92 -7.75 14.20
CA TYR A 143 18.66 -7.32 14.79
C TYR A 143 18.30 -5.86 14.44
N SER A 144 17.07 -5.65 13.97
CA SER A 144 16.57 -4.34 13.56
C SER A 144 15.20 -4.09 14.18
N GLN A 145 15.13 -3.19 15.16
CA GLN A 145 13.87 -2.85 15.87
C GLN A 145 12.74 -2.39 14.94
N LYS A 146 13.09 -1.75 13.81
CA LYS A 146 12.09 -1.37 12.79
C LYS A 146 11.51 -2.60 12.09
N GLN A 147 12.32 -3.62 11.80
CA GLN A 147 11.84 -4.84 11.15
C GLN A 147 10.90 -5.59 12.10
N GLU A 148 11.26 -5.66 13.38
CA GLU A 148 10.44 -6.37 14.36
C GLU A 148 9.07 -5.71 14.47
N SER A 149 9.07 -4.38 14.40
CA SER A 149 7.85 -3.59 14.42
C SER A 149 7.02 -3.78 13.16
N LYS A 150 7.64 -3.94 11.97
CA LYS A 150 6.93 -4.28 10.73
C LYS A 150 6.26 -5.65 10.85
N LEU A 151 6.99 -6.65 11.32
CA LEU A 151 6.45 -7.99 11.58
C LEU A 151 5.29 -7.94 12.60
N LYS A 152 5.44 -7.18 13.68
CA LYS A 152 4.36 -6.99 14.67
C LYS A 152 3.09 -6.42 14.05
N CYS A 153 3.20 -5.48 13.10
CA CYS A 153 2.03 -4.96 12.39
C CYS A 153 1.32 -6.05 11.58
N ILE A 154 2.09 -6.86 10.83
CA ILE A 154 1.56 -7.99 10.03
C ILE A 154 0.89 -9.04 10.93
N VAL A 155 1.58 -9.45 12.00
CA VAL A 155 1.07 -10.40 13.00
C VAL A 155 -0.22 -9.88 13.64
N HIS A 156 -0.26 -8.59 13.97
CA HIS A 156 -1.44 -7.96 14.54
C HIS A 156 -2.62 -7.95 13.57
N TYR A 157 -2.38 -7.59 12.30
CA TYR A 157 -3.39 -7.68 11.24
C TYR A 157 -3.97 -9.09 11.12
N PHE A 158 -3.13 -10.12 11.05
CA PHE A 158 -3.59 -11.49 10.95
C PHE A 158 -4.39 -11.94 12.18
N LYS A 159 -3.91 -11.58 13.39
CA LYS A 159 -4.66 -11.82 14.62
C LYS A 159 -6.05 -11.19 14.57
N ARG A 160 -6.18 -9.98 14.03
CA ARG A 160 -7.46 -9.29 13.89
C ARG A 160 -8.39 -9.97 12.89
N ILE A 161 -7.96 -10.23 11.66
CA ILE A 161 -8.85 -10.83 10.65
C ILE A 161 -9.27 -12.26 11.01
N CYS A 162 -8.42 -13.02 11.71
CA CYS A 162 -8.77 -14.35 12.20
C CYS A 162 -9.73 -14.32 13.39
N SER A 163 -9.74 -13.24 14.16
CA SER A 163 -10.67 -13.08 15.29
C SER A 163 -12.00 -12.50 14.84
N CYS A 164 -11.98 -11.53 13.93
CA CYS A 164 -13.14 -10.87 13.36
C CYS A 164 -12.80 -10.42 11.94
N MET A 165 -13.24 -11.21 10.95
CA MET A 165 -12.99 -10.92 9.54
C MET A 165 -13.70 -9.61 9.15
N PRO A 166 -12.98 -8.59 8.64
CA PRO A 166 -13.61 -7.40 8.11
C PRO A 166 -14.54 -7.73 6.94
N VAL A 167 -15.72 -7.13 6.94
CA VAL A 167 -16.71 -7.28 5.87
C VAL A 167 -16.72 -5.99 5.05
N GLY A 168 -16.18 -6.05 3.84
CA GLY A 168 -16.05 -4.90 2.98
C GLY A 168 -15.26 -5.22 1.71
N PHE A 169 -15.16 -4.22 0.84
CA PHE A 169 -14.40 -4.30 -0.40
C PHE A 169 -13.39 -3.16 -0.46
N LEU A 170 -12.18 -3.46 -0.92
CA LEU A 170 -11.21 -2.47 -1.40
C LEU A 170 -11.28 -2.39 -2.92
N SER A 171 -11.02 -1.20 -3.45
CA SER A 171 -10.74 -1.01 -4.87
C SER A 171 -9.31 -0.52 -5.08
N PHE A 172 -8.61 -1.12 -6.03
CA PHE A 172 -7.34 -0.66 -6.57
C PHE A 172 -7.58 -0.16 -7.99
N GLU A 173 -7.36 1.12 -8.24
CA GLU A 173 -7.51 1.74 -9.55
C GLU A 173 -6.17 2.19 -10.09
N ARG A 174 -5.79 1.68 -11.27
CA ARG A 174 -4.71 2.24 -12.08
C ARG A 174 -5.30 3.35 -12.93
N LYS A 175 -4.83 4.57 -12.71
CA LYS A 175 -5.19 5.74 -13.49
C LYS A 175 -4.09 6.04 -14.49
N VAL A 176 -4.48 6.37 -15.70
CA VAL A 176 -3.56 6.66 -16.82
C VAL A 176 -4.01 7.96 -17.47
N LEU A 177 -3.10 8.92 -17.60
CA LEU A 177 -3.33 10.06 -18.49
C LEU A 177 -2.98 9.70 -19.92
N PRO A 178 -3.92 9.84 -20.86
CA PRO A 178 -3.61 9.68 -22.28
C PRO A 178 -2.55 10.70 -22.73
N GLN A 179 -1.51 10.20 -23.41
CA GLN A 179 -0.43 11.03 -23.95
C GLN A 179 -0.82 11.66 -25.31
N ASP A 180 -1.71 11.01 -26.06
CA ASP A 180 -2.17 11.46 -27.39
C ASP A 180 -3.42 12.37 -27.31
N ARG A 181 -3.51 13.32 -28.26
CA ARG A 181 -4.69 14.16 -28.51
C ARG A 181 -5.86 13.30 -28.99
N HIS A 182 -6.69 12.83 -28.06
CA HIS A 182 -7.96 12.20 -28.40
C HIS A 182 -9.07 13.27 -28.46
N PRO A 183 -9.91 13.32 -29.52
CA PRO A 183 -10.94 14.37 -29.65
C PRO A 183 -12.00 14.37 -28.53
N LEU A 184 -12.09 13.28 -27.75
CA LEU A 184 -13.01 13.14 -26.61
C LEU A 184 -12.32 13.23 -25.23
N PHE A 185 -10.99 13.30 -25.14
CA PHE A 185 -10.24 13.37 -23.86
C PHE A 185 -9.13 14.43 -23.96
N LYS A 186 -9.09 15.42 -23.04
CA LYS A 186 -8.03 16.43 -23.05
C LYS A 186 -6.67 15.75 -22.88
N SER A 187 -5.80 15.93 -23.86
CA SER A 187 -4.40 15.51 -23.81
C SER A 187 -3.63 16.27 -22.73
N TYR A 188 -2.47 15.73 -22.38
CA TYR A 188 -1.47 16.37 -21.55
C TYR A 188 -1.26 17.87 -21.88
N PRO A 189 -1.36 18.81 -20.91
CA PRO A 189 -1.13 20.22 -21.19
C PRO A 189 0.36 20.46 -21.42
N GLU A 190 0.69 20.97 -22.60
CA GLU A 190 2.08 21.29 -23.00
C GLU A 190 2.65 22.44 -22.16
N ALA A 191 3.97 22.62 -22.18
CA ALA A 191 4.65 23.73 -21.46
C ALA A 191 4.03 25.11 -21.69
N ASP A 192 3.53 25.32 -22.90
CA ASP A 192 2.83 26.53 -23.32
C ASP A 192 1.55 26.78 -22.54
N PHE A 193 0.79 25.73 -22.19
CA PHE A 193 -0.40 25.85 -21.36
C PHE A 193 -0.03 26.34 -19.96
N TRP A 194 0.97 25.70 -19.34
CA TRP A 194 1.39 26.04 -17.98
C TRP A 194 1.97 27.45 -17.87
N SER A 195 2.79 27.85 -18.84
CA SER A 195 3.42 29.18 -18.85
C SER A 195 2.45 30.32 -19.12
N LYS A 196 1.33 30.06 -19.80
CA LYS A 196 0.30 31.06 -20.14
C LYS A 196 -0.91 31.04 -19.20
N SER A 197 -0.94 30.11 -18.24
CA SER A 197 -2.06 29.98 -17.33
C SER A 197 -2.17 31.19 -16.40
N VAL A 198 -3.41 31.67 -16.24
CA VAL A 198 -3.77 32.82 -15.37
C VAL A 198 -4.74 32.43 -14.26
N LEU A 199 -5.04 31.15 -14.10
CA LEU A 199 -6.03 30.71 -13.12
C LEU A 199 -5.48 30.94 -11.69
N PRO A 200 -6.33 31.38 -10.76
CA PRO A 200 -5.94 31.61 -9.37
C PRO A 200 -5.48 30.33 -8.68
N LEU A 201 -4.55 30.49 -7.73
CA LEU A 201 -4.09 29.38 -6.90
C LEU A 201 -5.19 28.94 -5.92
N CYS A 202 -5.35 27.64 -5.65
CA CYS A 202 -6.34 27.13 -4.71
C CYS A 202 -5.99 27.55 -3.27
N THR A 203 -6.96 27.49 -2.36
CA THR A 203 -6.67 27.65 -0.94
C THR A 203 -5.86 26.46 -0.42
N PHE A 204 -4.86 26.72 0.43
CA PHE A 204 -4.11 25.65 1.10
C PHE A 204 -3.91 25.98 2.58
N GLU A 205 -3.73 24.93 3.37
CA GLU A 205 -3.41 24.99 4.79
C GLU A 205 -2.09 24.25 5.01
N VAL A 206 -1.21 24.81 5.84
CA VAL A 206 0.06 24.17 6.21
C VAL A 206 0.02 23.88 7.70
N ASN A 207 0.03 22.59 8.03
CA ASN A 207 0.11 22.11 9.41
C ASN A 207 1.51 21.57 9.67
N SER A 208 2.18 22.10 10.69
CA SER A 208 3.52 21.66 11.09
C SER A 208 3.49 20.43 12.02
N VAL A 209 2.30 19.94 12.35
CA VAL A 209 2.05 18.83 13.28
C VAL A 209 0.94 17.95 12.71
N GLY A 210 1.03 16.64 12.96
CA GLY A 210 0.07 15.65 12.53
C GLY A 210 0.63 14.70 11.48
N PHE A 211 -0.19 13.72 11.11
CA PHE A 211 0.13 12.70 10.10
C PHE A 211 -0.95 12.68 9.01
N ILE A 212 -0.62 12.20 7.80
CA ILE A 212 -1.55 12.16 6.66
C ILE A 212 -2.74 11.24 6.99
N GLU A 213 -2.43 10.07 7.54
CA GLU A 213 -3.35 9.02 7.93
C GLU A 213 -4.27 9.38 9.11
N GLU A 214 -3.99 10.49 9.82
CA GLU A 214 -4.76 10.94 10.98
C GLU A 214 -5.70 12.12 10.69
N GLN A 215 -5.68 12.67 9.48
CA GLN A 215 -6.50 13.83 9.17
C GLN A 215 -7.98 13.47 9.02
N SER A 216 -8.84 14.30 9.62
CA SER A 216 -10.26 14.01 9.89
C SER A 216 -11.23 14.41 8.77
N ALA A 217 -10.77 14.45 7.51
CA ALA A 217 -11.61 14.82 6.37
C ALA A 217 -11.67 13.65 5.37
N ASP A 218 -12.68 13.65 4.46
CA ASP A 218 -12.78 12.81 3.25
C ASP A 218 -11.63 13.11 2.25
N ALA A 219 -10.42 13.23 2.78
CA ALA A 219 -9.27 13.70 2.08
C ALA A 219 -8.64 12.59 1.26
N LEU A 220 -8.03 13.00 0.16
CA LEU A 220 -7.14 12.16 -0.60
C LEU A 220 -5.76 12.18 0.06
N GLU A 221 -5.32 11.02 0.52
CA GLU A 221 -4.09 10.84 1.27
C GLU A 221 -2.97 10.39 0.34
N VAL A 222 -1.91 11.18 0.26
CA VAL A 222 -0.80 10.88 -0.64
C VAL A 222 0.14 9.84 -0.01
N ASP A 223 0.41 8.79 -0.77
CA ASP A 223 1.49 7.84 -0.59
C ASP A 223 2.66 8.25 -1.49
N PHE A 224 3.82 8.53 -0.89
CA PHE A 224 5.05 8.91 -1.59
C PHE A 224 5.74 7.67 -2.13
N ALA A 225 5.11 7.10 -3.15
CA ALA A 225 5.37 5.76 -3.59
C ALA A 225 6.71 5.62 -4.32
N ASN A 226 7.23 4.40 -4.32
CA ASN A 226 8.13 3.92 -5.34
C ASN A 226 7.34 3.60 -6.61
N LYS A 227 7.99 3.64 -7.78
CA LYS A 227 7.36 3.18 -9.04
C LYS A 227 6.87 1.74 -8.95
N TYR A 228 7.47 0.90 -8.09
CA TYR A 228 6.93 -0.38 -7.68
C TYR A 228 6.18 -0.18 -6.37
N ILE A 229 4.84 -0.18 -6.44
CA ILE A 229 4.00 0.08 -5.27
C ILE A 229 4.37 -0.80 -4.07
N GLY A 230 4.40 -0.21 -2.88
CA GLY A 230 4.85 -0.83 -1.64
C GLY A 230 6.37 -0.74 -1.43
N GLY A 231 7.16 -0.34 -2.42
CA GLY A 231 8.59 -0.07 -2.26
C GLY A 231 9.33 -1.19 -1.52
N GLY A 232 9.96 -0.86 -0.39
CA GLY A 232 10.64 -1.82 0.48
C GLY A 232 9.78 -2.36 1.64
N ALA A 233 8.45 -2.36 1.52
CA ALA A 233 7.51 -2.71 2.61
C ALA A 233 7.69 -4.14 3.11
N LEU A 234 8.04 -5.10 2.25
CA LEU A 234 8.38 -6.47 2.65
C LEU A 234 9.90 -6.70 2.79
N HIS A 235 10.68 -5.62 2.82
CA HIS A 235 12.14 -5.61 2.84
C HIS A 235 12.69 -4.65 3.91
N ARG A 236 13.81 -3.98 3.60
CA ARG A 236 14.51 -3.04 4.49
C ARG A 236 13.87 -1.65 4.59
N GLY A 237 12.98 -1.30 3.65
CA GLY A 237 12.30 0.00 3.60
C GLY A 237 11.44 0.23 4.85
N CYS A 238 11.38 1.49 5.30
CA CYS A 238 10.62 1.90 6.49
C CYS A 238 10.44 3.43 6.53
N LEU A 239 10.23 4.04 5.36
CA LEU A 239 9.87 5.44 5.21
C LEU A 239 8.34 5.55 5.13
N GLN A 240 7.81 6.61 4.51
CA GLN A 240 6.37 6.89 4.55
C GLN A 240 5.53 5.79 3.87
N GLU A 241 5.86 5.41 2.63
CA GLU A 241 5.16 4.33 1.89
C GLU A 241 5.19 3.02 2.69
N GLU A 242 6.38 2.59 3.14
CA GLU A 242 6.48 1.31 3.85
C GLU A 242 5.75 1.32 5.19
N ILE A 243 5.81 2.42 5.94
CA ILE A 243 5.03 2.55 7.19
C ILE A 243 3.53 2.47 6.87
N ARG A 244 3.08 3.12 5.79
CA ARG A 244 1.69 3.09 5.36
C ARG A 244 1.21 1.67 5.06
N PHE A 245 2.04 0.89 4.34
CA PHE A 245 1.76 -0.51 4.02
C PHE A 245 1.76 -1.42 5.26
N MET A 246 2.46 -1.06 6.34
CA MET A 246 2.43 -1.83 7.59
C MET A 246 1.21 -1.53 8.44
N ILE A 247 0.78 -0.27 8.52
CA ILE A 247 -0.40 0.11 9.30
C ILE A 247 -1.70 -0.18 8.54
N ASN A 248 -1.66 -0.27 7.21
CA ASN A 248 -2.74 -0.71 6.32
C ASN A 248 -2.30 -1.95 5.48
N PRO A 249 -2.14 -3.16 6.07
CA PRO A 249 -1.60 -4.32 5.34
C PRO A 249 -2.35 -4.76 4.10
N GLU A 250 -3.63 -4.40 3.98
CA GLU A 250 -4.44 -4.65 2.79
C GLU A 250 -3.84 -4.04 1.51
N LEU A 251 -3.06 -2.96 1.63
CA LEU A 251 -2.35 -2.32 0.50
C LEU A 251 -1.34 -3.28 -0.17
N ILE A 252 -0.77 -4.22 0.60
CA ILE A 252 0.18 -5.22 0.11
C ILE A 252 -0.47 -6.10 -0.98
N ALA A 253 -1.80 -6.29 -0.97
CA ALA A 253 -2.47 -7.03 -2.04
C ALA A 253 -2.26 -6.40 -3.43
N GLY A 254 -2.11 -5.08 -3.52
CA GLY A 254 -1.80 -4.40 -4.78
C GLY A 254 -0.48 -4.86 -5.41
N MET A 255 0.52 -5.23 -4.58
CA MET A 255 1.82 -5.74 -5.03
C MET A 255 1.69 -7.05 -5.82
N LEU A 256 0.59 -7.78 -5.68
CA LEU A 256 0.34 -9.03 -6.40
C LEU A 256 0.10 -8.78 -7.90
N PHE A 257 -0.58 -7.70 -8.26
CA PHE A 257 -1.14 -7.52 -9.61
C PHE A 257 -0.95 -6.13 -10.24
N LEU A 258 -0.22 -5.22 -9.58
CA LEU A 258 0.14 -3.90 -10.10
C LEU A 258 1.63 -3.88 -10.51
N PRO A 259 1.95 -3.96 -11.82
CA PRO A 259 3.29 -3.69 -12.32
C PRO A 259 3.75 -2.25 -12.06
N SER A 260 5.00 -1.94 -12.39
CA SER A 260 5.54 -0.59 -12.21
C SER A 260 4.66 0.51 -12.79
N VAL A 261 4.53 1.61 -12.06
CA VAL A 261 3.85 2.85 -12.43
C VAL A 261 4.77 3.65 -13.37
N ALA A 262 4.22 4.12 -14.48
CA ALA A 262 4.88 5.02 -15.44
C ALA A 262 4.60 6.49 -15.12
N ASP A 263 5.35 7.39 -15.76
CA ASP A 263 5.34 8.84 -15.51
C ASP A 263 3.96 9.53 -15.61
N ASN A 264 3.01 8.92 -16.31
CA ASN A 264 1.65 9.42 -16.54
C ASN A 264 0.58 8.60 -15.80
N GLU A 265 0.98 7.78 -14.84
CA GLU A 265 0.12 6.87 -14.10
C GLU A 265 0.10 7.17 -12.61
N ALA A 266 -0.99 6.78 -11.96
CA ALA A 266 -1.13 6.78 -10.50
C ALA A 266 -1.96 5.57 -10.06
N ILE A 267 -1.79 5.14 -8.80
CA ILE A 267 -2.63 4.09 -8.21
C ILE A 267 -3.48 4.71 -7.10
N GLU A 268 -4.80 4.62 -7.21
CA GLU A 268 -5.71 4.96 -6.12
C GLU A 268 -6.18 3.68 -5.43
N VAL A 269 -6.11 3.65 -4.09
CA VAL A 269 -6.67 2.59 -3.25
C VAL A 269 -7.73 3.19 -2.34
N ILE A 270 -8.94 2.63 -2.38
CA ILE A 270 -10.09 3.12 -1.61
C ILE A 270 -10.53 2.02 -0.65
N CYS A 271 -10.91 2.43 0.57
CA CYS A 271 -11.45 1.61 1.67
C CYS A 271 -10.43 0.85 2.52
N ALA A 272 -9.13 1.06 2.31
CA ALA A 272 -8.08 0.43 3.14
C ALA A 272 -8.29 0.77 4.64
N GLU A 273 -8.34 -0.26 5.47
CA GLU A 273 -8.48 -0.12 6.92
C GLU A 273 -7.11 0.00 7.59
N ARG A 274 -7.00 0.88 8.59
CA ARG A 274 -5.81 0.97 9.44
C ARG A 274 -5.95 0.01 10.62
N PHE A 275 -4.98 -0.89 10.78
CA PHE A 275 -4.99 -1.92 11.82
C PHE A 275 -4.06 -1.61 12.99
N CYS A 276 -3.03 -0.79 12.78
CA CYS A 276 -1.98 -0.57 13.76
C CYS A 276 -1.75 0.92 14.04
N ASP A 277 -1.47 1.23 15.31
CA ASP A 277 -0.82 2.46 15.70
C ASP A 277 0.69 2.30 15.66
N TYR A 278 1.40 3.41 15.50
CA TYR A 278 2.85 3.41 15.47
C TYR A 278 3.45 4.67 16.11
N LYS A 279 4.76 4.61 16.35
CA LYS A 279 5.59 5.75 16.76
C LYS A 279 6.89 5.76 15.97
N GLY A 280 7.50 6.93 15.85
CA GLY A 280 8.79 7.08 15.19
C GLY A 280 8.72 6.89 13.66
N TYR A 281 9.88 7.01 13.03
CA TYR A 281 10.04 7.00 11.57
C TYR A 281 11.39 6.37 11.20
N ALA A 282 11.51 5.76 10.02
CA ALA A 282 12.74 5.09 9.58
C ALA A 282 13.24 4.06 10.60
N SER A 283 14.50 4.17 11.05
CA SER A 283 15.09 3.26 12.05
C SER A 283 14.38 3.31 13.41
N SER A 284 13.66 4.40 13.72
CA SER A 284 12.94 4.59 14.97
C SER A 284 11.49 4.10 14.94
N PHE A 285 11.00 3.56 13.81
CA PHE A 285 9.65 3.04 13.68
C PHE A 285 9.35 1.92 14.69
N ARG A 286 8.29 2.09 15.49
CA ARG A 286 7.82 1.13 16.48
C ARG A 286 6.32 0.89 16.34
N PHE A 287 5.93 -0.39 16.32
CA PHE A 287 4.54 -0.79 16.50
C PHE A 287 4.04 -0.31 17.87
N ALA A 288 2.87 0.32 17.92
CA ALA A 288 2.31 0.94 19.12
C ALA A 288 0.95 0.37 19.54
N GLY A 289 0.51 -0.74 18.95
CA GLY A 289 -0.72 -1.43 19.35
C GLY A 289 -1.80 -1.42 18.28
N ASP A 290 -2.99 -1.86 18.68
CA ASP A 290 -4.16 -1.89 17.83
C ASP A 290 -4.66 -0.49 17.48
N HIS A 291 -5.06 -0.31 16.23
CA HIS A 291 -5.82 0.85 15.79
C HIS A 291 -7.27 0.47 15.50
N ALA A 292 -8.19 0.96 16.31
CA ALA A 292 -9.61 0.87 16.02
C ALA A 292 -9.99 1.97 15.02
N ASP A 293 -10.05 1.62 13.74
CA ASP A 293 -10.37 2.57 12.66
C ASP A 293 -11.83 3.06 12.75
N LYS A 294 -11.98 4.31 13.18
CA LYS A 294 -13.27 4.99 13.40
C LYS A 294 -13.74 5.81 12.20
N ARG A 295 -13.10 5.68 11.02
CA ARG A 295 -13.53 6.42 9.83
C ARG A 295 -14.95 6.05 9.44
N HIS A 296 -15.67 7.04 8.94
CA HIS A 296 -17.04 6.85 8.48
C HIS A 296 -17.10 5.88 7.30
N PHE A 297 -18.27 5.27 7.12
CA PHE A 297 -18.60 4.50 5.94
C PHE A 297 -19.45 5.37 5.01
N ASP A 298 -19.30 5.21 3.70
CA ASP A 298 -20.18 5.83 2.73
C ASP A 298 -21.52 5.06 2.61
N SER A 299 -22.40 5.55 1.74
CA SER A 299 -23.72 4.95 1.47
C SER A 299 -23.67 3.52 0.91
N PHE A 300 -22.50 3.06 0.47
CA PHE A 300 -22.26 1.71 -0.03
C PHE A 300 -21.57 0.81 1.00
N GLY A 301 -21.46 1.26 2.26
CA GLY A 301 -20.79 0.51 3.33
C GLY A 301 -19.26 0.47 3.17
N ARG A 302 -18.68 1.40 2.41
CA ARG A 302 -17.25 1.48 2.16
C ARG A 302 -16.59 2.45 3.12
N ARG A 303 -15.49 2.05 3.75
CA ARG A 303 -14.71 2.93 4.62
C ARG A 303 -14.20 4.13 3.82
N ILE A 304 -14.36 5.35 4.33
CA ILE A 304 -13.92 6.57 3.65
C ILE A 304 -12.43 6.81 3.91
N THR A 305 -11.63 5.95 3.31
CA THR A 305 -10.17 6.09 3.21
C THR A 305 -9.82 6.10 1.72
N ARG A 306 -9.10 7.13 1.27
CA ARG A 306 -8.66 7.26 -0.14
C ARG A 306 -7.19 7.55 -0.15
N ILE A 307 -6.40 6.63 -0.69
CA ILE A 307 -4.95 6.72 -0.75
C ILE A 307 -4.55 6.79 -2.22
N VAL A 308 -3.71 7.75 -2.59
CA VAL A 308 -3.11 7.80 -3.93
C VAL A 308 -1.61 7.62 -3.84
N ALA A 309 -1.10 6.59 -4.52
CA ALA A 309 0.31 6.33 -4.71
C ALA A 309 0.80 6.99 -6.00
N ILE A 310 1.75 7.93 -5.85
CA ILE A 310 2.38 8.66 -6.96
C ILE A 310 3.89 8.59 -6.77
N ASP A 311 4.62 8.10 -7.79
CA ASP A 311 6.07 8.00 -7.71
C ASP A 311 6.76 9.32 -8.06
N ALA A 312 7.77 9.66 -7.26
CA ALA A 312 8.65 10.79 -7.56
C ALA A 312 9.98 10.31 -8.13
N LEU A 313 10.61 11.15 -8.98
CA LEU A 313 12.00 10.89 -9.41
C LEU A 313 12.93 10.73 -8.20
N CYS A 314 13.72 9.67 -8.23
CA CYS A 314 14.76 9.41 -7.25
C CYS A 314 15.99 10.30 -7.52
N SER A 315 16.36 11.11 -6.53
CA SER A 315 17.58 11.94 -6.52
C SER A 315 17.92 12.65 -7.85
N PRO A 316 16.97 13.42 -8.44
CA PRO A 316 17.20 14.04 -9.75
C PRO A 316 18.27 15.16 -9.71
N GLY A 317 18.65 15.64 -8.52
CA GLY A 317 19.55 16.77 -8.33
C GLY A 317 19.05 17.99 -9.11
N MET A 318 19.96 18.74 -9.72
CA MET A 318 19.61 19.92 -10.52
C MET A 318 18.80 19.59 -11.80
N LYS A 319 18.75 18.32 -12.24
CA LYS A 319 18.00 17.95 -13.44
C LYS A 319 16.51 18.21 -13.26
N GLN A 320 15.97 18.19 -12.04
CA GLN A 320 14.55 18.40 -11.78
C GLN A 320 13.98 19.72 -12.30
N TYR A 321 14.83 20.73 -12.52
CA TYR A 321 14.42 22.02 -13.08
C TYR A 321 14.34 22.04 -14.60
N ALA A 322 14.85 21.02 -15.30
CA ALA A 322 14.71 20.98 -16.74
C ALA A 322 13.24 20.74 -17.10
N LEU A 323 12.77 21.44 -18.14
CA LEU A 323 11.36 21.49 -18.55
C LEU A 323 10.69 20.10 -18.61
N LYS A 324 11.38 19.11 -19.16
CA LYS A 324 10.87 17.73 -19.25
C LYS A 324 10.51 17.10 -17.89
N TYR A 325 11.24 17.42 -16.82
CA TYR A 325 10.98 16.89 -15.49
C TYR A 325 9.93 17.71 -14.74
N LEU A 326 9.91 19.04 -14.93
CA LEU A 326 8.82 19.89 -14.44
C LEU A 326 7.49 19.43 -15.01
N LEU A 327 7.44 19.18 -16.31
CA LEU A 327 6.28 18.61 -16.99
C LEU A 327 5.90 17.24 -16.40
N ARG A 328 6.85 16.31 -16.24
CA ARG A 328 6.59 15.01 -15.59
C ARG A 328 5.89 15.14 -14.24
N TYR A 329 6.35 16.01 -13.35
CA TYR A 329 5.75 16.17 -12.02
C TYR A 329 4.31 16.64 -12.07
N VAL A 330 4.01 17.52 -13.02
CA VAL A 330 2.65 18.01 -13.24
C VAL A 330 1.79 16.96 -13.97
N ALA A 331 2.41 16.05 -14.73
CA ALA A 331 1.76 14.95 -15.44
C ALA A 331 1.31 13.82 -14.52
N GLY A 332 2.21 13.24 -13.72
CA GLY A 332 1.88 12.07 -12.89
C GLY A 332 0.73 12.35 -11.92
N ASP A 333 0.61 13.60 -11.49
CA ASP A 333 -0.43 14.03 -10.55
C ASP A 333 -1.80 14.25 -11.25
N HIS A 334 -1.85 14.55 -12.56
CA HIS A 334 -3.08 15.00 -13.26
C HIS A 334 -3.96 13.80 -13.69
N ALA A 335 -3.42 12.58 -13.62
CA ALA A 335 -4.12 11.32 -13.86
C ALA A 335 -5.29 11.10 -12.92
N ASP A 336 -5.25 11.77 -11.78
CA ASP A 336 -5.97 11.33 -10.61
C ASP A 336 -7.40 11.89 -10.51
N LYS A 337 -7.69 13.08 -11.08
CA LYS A 337 -8.95 13.78 -10.77
C LYS A 337 -10.10 13.56 -11.77
N ARG A 338 -9.86 13.25 -13.05
CA ARG A 338 -10.93 13.32 -14.10
C ARG A 338 -11.91 12.14 -14.16
N ARG A 339 -12.06 11.36 -13.08
CA ARG A 339 -13.23 10.50 -12.83
C ARG A 339 -13.95 10.81 -11.52
N LEU A 340 -13.45 11.76 -10.72
CA LEU A 340 -14.15 12.25 -9.53
C LEU A 340 -15.43 13.04 -9.87
N ASP A 341 -15.51 13.58 -11.08
CA ASP A 341 -16.70 14.28 -11.57
C ASP A 341 -17.85 13.33 -11.94
N SER A 342 -17.58 12.06 -12.29
CA SER A 342 -18.64 11.07 -12.52
C SER A 342 -19.37 10.61 -11.25
N PHE A 343 -18.89 10.99 -10.06
CA PHE A 343 -19.56 10.76 -8.77
C PHE A 343 -19.91 12.04 -8.00
N GLY A 344 -19.83 13.22 -8.63
CA GLY A 344 -20.45 14.45 -8.13
C GLY A 344 -19.83 15.08 -6.86
N ARG A 345 -18.54 14.87 -6.57
CA ARG A 345 -17.90 15.46 -5.37
C ARG A 345 -16.95 16.61 -5.71
N ARG A 346 -17.50 17.82 -5.71
CA ARG A 346 -16.83 19.09 -6.10
C ARG A 346 -15.81 19.65 -5.08
N ASN A 347 -15.65 19.06 -3.89
CA ASN A 347 -14.82 19.59 -2.78
C ASN A 347 -13.96 18.50 -2.11
N THR A 348 -13.10 17.79 -2.85
CA THR A 348 -12.17 16.82 -2.22
C THR A 348 -10.96 17.58 -1.67
N ARG A 349 -10.74 17.57 -0.35
CA ARG A 349 -9.49 18.05 0.26
C ARG A 349 -8.38 17.05 -0.06
N ILE A 350 -7.18 17.53 -0.39
CA ILE A 350 -6.02 16.68 -0.63
C ILE A 350 -5.04 16.95 0.49
N ILE A 351 -4.53 15.88 1.09
CA ILE A 351 -3.65 15.94 2.24
C ILE A 351 -2.36 15.23 1.89
N ALA A 352 -1.30 16.04 1.83
CA ALA A 352 0.06 15.60 1.70
C ALA A 352 0.86 16.27 2.83
N ILE A 353 1.64 15.48 3.57
CA ILE A 353 2.60 16.00 4.55
C ILE A 353 3.97 15.70 4.00
N ASP A 354 4.70 16.73 3.57
CA ASP A 354 6.10 16.58 3.19
C ASP A 354 6.99 16.88 4.41
N ALA A 355 7.65 15.84 4.91
CA ALA A 355 8.87 15.97 5.69
C ALA A 355 9.91 14.97 5.18
N LEU A 356 10.24 15.00 3.89
CA LEU A 356 11.34 14.20 3.32
C LEU A 356 12.71 14.82 3.66
N CYS A 357 13.04 14.82 4.95
CA CYS A 357 14.36 15.19 5.44
C CYS A 357 15.34 14.01 5.24
N TRP A 358 15.89 13.87 4.03
CA TRP A 358 17.07 13.03 3.80
C TRP A 358 18.23 13.90 3.28
N PRO A 359 19.47 13.77 3.80
CA PRO A 359 20.60 14.56 3.34
C PRO A 359 20.93 14.22 1.87
N GLY A 360 20.61 15.14 0.95
CA GLY A 360 20.95 15.01 -0.47
C GLY A 360 19.89 15.54 -1.43
N MET A 361 18.65 15.71 -0.97
CA MET A 361 17.55 16.23 -1.78
C MET A 361 17.14 17.61 -1.25
N LYS A 362 17.78 18.69 -1.71
CA LYS A 362 17.61 20.05 -1.13
C LYS A 362 16.48 20.91 -1.76
N GLN A 363 15.54 20.36 -2.52
CA GLN A 363 14.74 21.18 -3.46
C GLN A 363 13.27 20.74 -3.58
N TYR A 364 12.57 20.64 -2.45
CA TYR A 364 11.19 20.13 -2.34
C TYR A 364 10.07 21.16 -2.51
N ALA A 365 10.38 22.46 -2.34
CA ALA A 365 9.43 23.54 -2.59
C ALA A 365 8.82 23.47 -4.00
N LEU A 366 9.58 22.99 -4.98
CA LEU A 366 9.12 22.82 -6.36
C LEU A 366 8.06 21.71 -6.50
N LYS A 367 8.16 20.60 -5.76
CA LYS A 367 7.17 19.51 -5.84
C LYS A 367 5.85 19.93 -5.19
N CYS A 368 5.91 20.52 -3.99
CA CYS A 368 4.73 21.10 -3.34
C CYS A 368 4.12 22.23 -4.18
N LEU A 369 4.94 23.09 -4.80
CA LEU A 369 4.47 24.16 -5.69
C LEU A 369 3.81 23.61 -6.97
N LEU A 370 4.34 22.55 -7.58
CA LEU A 370 3.75 21.96 -8.80
C LEU A 370 2.46 21.20 -8.50
N GLN A 371 2.39 20.48 -7.37
CA GLN A 371 1.12 19.92 -6.86
C GLN A 371 0.10 21.04 -6.59
N TYR A 372 0.54 22.12 -5.94
CA TYR A 372 -0.30 23.29 -5.62
C TYR A 372 -0.81 24.07 -6.85
N VAL A 373 0.07 24.38 -7.81
CA VAL A 373 -0.26 25.04 -9.09
C VAL A 373 -1.24 24.22 -9.91
N LYS A 374 -1.23 22.90 -9.75
CA LYS A 374 -2.18 22.01 -10.41
C LYS A 374 -3.55 22.00 -9.73
N PHE A 375 -3.61 21.89 -8.40
CA PHE A 375 -4.89 21.86 -7.67
C PHE A 375 -5.70 23.15 -7.84
N ALA A 376 -5.00 24.28 -7.93
CA ALA A 376 -5.50 25.58 -8.37
C ALA A 376 -6.28 25.57 -9.70
N LEU A 377 -5.73 24.91 -10.72
CA LEU A 377 -6.28 24.91 -12.07
C LEU A 377 -7.49 23.97 -12.20
N GLU A 378 -7.47 22.89 -11.43
CA GLU A 378 -8.51 21.88 -11.42
C GLU A 378 -9.81 22.32 -10.71
N GLU A 379 -9.79 23.36 -9.86
CA GLU A 379 -11.01 23.96 -9.29
C GLU A 379 -11.70 24.96 -10.25
N VAL A 380 -10.93 25.67 -11.08
CA VAL A 380 -11.47 26.75 -11.94
C VAL A 380 -12.10 26.22 -13.24
N GLU A 381 -11.55 25.18 -13.86
CA GLU A 381 -12.18 24.54 -15.05
C GLU A 381 -13.57 23.94 -14.73
N CYS A 382 -13.83 23.54 -13.46
CA CYS A 382 -15.15 23.06 -13.02
C CYS A 382 -16.17 24.20 -12.86
N THR A 383 -15.75 25.42 -12.53
CA THR A 383 -16.66 26.57 -12.41
C THR A 383 -17.12 27.10 -13.77
N GLU A 384 -16.25 27.15 -14.78
CA GLU A 384 -16.60 27.68 -16.11
C GLU A 384 -17.59 26.80 -16.90
N ASN A 385 -17.53 25.47 -16.72
CA ASN A 385 -18.48 24.53 -17.33
C ASN A 385 -19.85 24.49 -16.62
N SER A 386 -19.96 25.05 -15.42
CA SER A 386 -21.24 25.15 -14.68
C SER A 386 -22.01 26.45 -14.94
N SER A 387 -21.33 27.47 -15.48
CA SER A 387 -21.92 28.75 -15.87
C SER A 387 -22.46 28.78 -17.32
N SER A 388 -22.42 27.64 -18.01
CA SER A 388 -22.88 27.48 -19.40
C SER A 388 -24.01 26.44 -19.57
N SER A 389 -24.74 26.11 -18.51
CA SER A 389 -25.97 25.29 -18.54
C SER A 389 -27.22 26.13 -18.29
#